data_AF-A0A3N1ARD9-F1
#
_entry.id   AF-A0A3N1ARD9-F1
#
_cell.length_a   1.000
_cell.length_b   1.000
_cell.length_c   1.000
_cell.angle_alpha   90.00
_cell.angle_beta   90.00
_cell.angle_gamma   90.00
#
_symmetry.space_group_name_H-M   'P 1'
#
loop_
_entity.id
_entity.type
_entity.pdbx_description
1 polymer ?
#
loop_
_entity_poly.entity_id
_entity_poly.type
_entity_poly.pdbx_seq_one_letter_code
_entity_poly.pdbx_strand_id
1 'polypeptide(L)'
;MISNAMLQQAGTILGQVANGVNIVVVPQSMSVGTAENPAICLKSAIQVNWVKKQMAAPEVRKYVEDDVAWDGIIGTVALDTLVIQEAVFDGTVAYRSAVIWHEHGHVLHGKTENGNVYLYEVTNLTNAVGVLDGEEIRDVLEMRSVAYRAAVDPGVAALRQFLQQNWQITL
;
A
#
# COMPACT_ATOMS: atom_id res chain seq x y z
N MET A 1 -7.18 1.01 -16.49
CA MET A 1 -7.84 -0.27 -16.84
C MET A 1 -6.90 -1.34 -16.35
N ILE A 2 -7.40 -2.26 -15.52
CA ILE A 2 -6.56 -3.33 -14.94
C ILE A 2 -6.17 -4.29 -16.05
N SER A 3 -4.86 -4.44 -16.25
CA SER A 3 -4.25 -5.30 -17.25
C SER A 3 -3.35 -6.36 -16.63
N ASN A 4 -3.09 -7.44 -17.37
CA ASN A 4 -2.15 -8.47 -16.94
C ASN A 4 -0.71 -7.92 -16.72
N ALA A 5 -0.29 -6.91 -17.50
CA ALA A 5 1.00 -6.26 -17.33
C ALA A 5 1.11 -5.50 -15.99
N MET A 6 0.05 -4.80 -15.59
CA MET A 6 -0.02 -4.10 -14.31
C MET A 6 0.03 -5.10 -13.13
N LEU A 7 -0.71 -6.21 -13.24
CA LEU A 7 -0.69 -7.27 -12.23
C LEU A 7 0.70 -7.93 -12.10
N GLN A 8 1.42 -8.12 -13.21
CA GLN A 8 2.80 -8.61 -13.20
C GLN A 8 3.77 -7.61 -12.54
N GLN A 9 3.59 -6.31 -12.77
CA GLN A 9 4.36 -5.27 -12.10
C GLN A 9 4.12 -5.29 -10.59
N ALA A 10 2.87 -5.43 -10.15
CA ALA A 10 2.51 -5.61 -8.74
C ALA A 10 3.15 -6.89 -8.15
N GLY A 11 3.09 -8.01 -8.87
CA GLY A 11 3.71 -9.27 -8.48
C GLY A 11 5.23 -9.21 -8.35
N THR A 12 5.89 -8.41 -9.19
CA THR A 12 7.35 -8.20 -9.12
C THR A 12 7.74 -7.44 -7.86
N ILE A 13 6.98 -6.41 -7.50
CA ILE A 13 7.22 -5.62 -6.28
C ILE A 13 6.91 -6.46 -5.03
N LEU A 14 5.85 -7.28 -5.06
CA LEU A 14 5.56 -8.27 -4.01
C LEU A 14 6.76 -9.18 -3.72
N GLY A 15 7.38 -9.73 -4.76
CA GLY A 15 8.55 -10.61 -4.65
C GLY A 15 9.78 -9.92 -4.04
N GLN A 16 9.82 -8.59 -4.07
CA GLN A 16 10.89 -7.78 -3.45
C GLN A 16 10.59 -7.41 -1.99
N VAL A 17 9.31 -7.30 -1.64
CA VAL A 17 8.87 -6.70 -0.37
C VAL A 17 8.44 -7.73 0.68
N ALA A 18 7.80 -8.84 0.29
CA ALA A 18 7.32 -9.82 1.25
C ALA A 18 7.02 -11.19 0.63
N ASN A 19 7.80 -12.21 1.01
CA ASN A 19 7.39 -13.60 0.79
C ASN A 19 6.10 -13.89 1.57
N GLY A 20 5.02 -14.25 0.87
CA GLY A 20 3.80 -14.78 1.48
C GLY A 20 2.64 -13.79 1.70
N VAL A 21 2.76 -12.54 1.25
CA VAL A 21 1.67 -11.55 1.29
C VAL A 21 1.02 -11.39 -0.09
N ASN A 22 -0.31 -11.27 -0.11
CA ASN A 22 -1.07 -11.12 -1.35
C ASN A 22 -1.34 -9.63 -1.64
N ILE A 23 -1.10 -9.16 -2.86
CA ILE A 23 -1.53 -7.84 -3.36
C ILE A 23 -2.57 -8.06 -4.44
N VAL A 24 -3.66 -7.28 -4.34
CA VAL A 24 -4.68 -7.18 -5.36
C VAL A 24 -4.76 -5.74 -5.83
N VAL A 25 -4.62 -5.53 -7.14
CA VAL A 25 -4.79 -4.22 -7.77
C VAL A 25 -6.24 -4.06 -8.20
N VAL A 26 -6.86 -2.94 -7.82
CA VAL A 26 -8.25 -2.60 -8.12
C VAL A 26 -8.36 -1.30 -8.90
N PRO A 27 -9.43 -1.11 -9.71
CA PRO A 27 -9.63 0.15 -10.43
C PRO A 27 -9.72 1.36 -9.50
N GLN A 28 -9.33 2.53 -10.00
CA GLN A 28 -9.39 3.79 -9.21
C GLN A 28 -10.82 4.15 -8.76
N SER A 29 -11.83 3.69 -9.50
CA SER A 29 -13.24 3.89 -9.17
C SER A 29 -13.71 3.11 -7.94
N MET A 30 -12.98 2.07 -7.53
CA MET A 30 -13.28 1.30 -6.33
C MET A 30 -12.63 1.98 -5.13
N SER A 31 -13.45 2.53 -4.23
CA SER A 31 -12.94 3.06 -2.95
C SER A 31 -12.20 1.96 -2.18
N VAL A 32 -11.10 2.30 -1.53
CA VAL A 32 -10.36 1.41 -0.65
C VAL A 32 -10.21 2.10 0.72
N GLY A 33 -11.16 1.84 1.62
CA GLY A 33 -11.19 2.51 2.93
C GLY A 33 -11.78 3.93 2.87
N THR A 34 -11.06 4.92 3.42
CA THR A 34 -11.44 6.34 3.38
C THR A 34 -11.04 6.97 2.04
N ALA A 35 -11.76 7.99 1.60
CA ALA A 35 -11.68 8.54 0.23
C ALA A 35 -10.29 9.06 -0.22
N GLU A 36 -9.32 9.16 0.69
CA GLU A 36 -7.98 9.71 0.44
C GLU A 36 -6.86 8.65 0.47
N ASN A 37 -7.14 7.42 0.92
CA ASN A 37 -6.13 6.38 0.98
C ASN A 37 -6.18 5.53 -0.30
N PRO A 38 -5.06 5.42 -1.06
CA PRO A 38 -5.04 4.67 -2.31
C PRO A 38 -4.84 3.16 -2.10
N ALA A 39 -4.77 2.69 -0.86
CA ALA A 39 -4.61 1.29 -0.51
C ALA A 39 -5.22 0.96 0.88
N ILE A 40 -5.38 -0.33 1.16
CA ILE A 40 -5.79 -0.87 2.46
C ILE A 40 -5.29 -2.30 2.68
N CYS A 41 -4.78 -2.58 3.88
CA CYS A 41 -4.56 -3.93 4.39
C CYS A 41 -5.83 -4.50 5.04
N LEU A 42 -6.28 -5.67 4.61
CA LEU A 42 -7.51 -6.28 5.13
C LEU A 42 -7.28 -6.96 6.48
N LYS A 43 -7.74 -6.34 7.57
CA LYS A 43 -7.54 -6.83 8.95
C LYS A 43 -8.78 -7.44 9.59
N SER A 44 -9.87 -7.62 8.83
CA SER A 44 -11.11 -8.23 9.32
C SER A 44 -11.88 -8.94 8.21
N ALA A 45 -12.66 -9.97 8.58
CA ALA A 45 -13.51 -10.70 7.65
C ALA A 45 -14.58 -9.79 6.99
N ILE A 46 -15.03 -8.74 7.69
CA ILE A 46 -15.97 -7.75 7.15
C ILE A 46 -15.32 -7.01 5.97
N GLN A 47 -14.06 -6.57 6.11
CA GLN A 47 -13.32 -5.91 5.03
C GLN A 47 -13.11 -6.86 3.86
N VAL A 48 -12.73 -8.12 4.11
CA VAL A 48 -12.58 -9.14 3.05
C VAL A 48 -13.87 -9.32 2.26
N ASN A 49 -14.99 -9.52 2.94
CA ASN A 49 -16.29 -9.71 2.28
C ASN A 49 -16.72 -8.45 1.51
N TRP A 50 -16.48 -7.27 2.08
CA TRP A 50 -16.78 -6.01 1.42
C TRP A 50 -15.96 -5.82 0.14
N VAL A 51 -14.65 -6.06 0.18
CA VAL A 51 -13.76 -5.98 -0.99
C VAL A 51 -14.20 -6.95 -2.08
N LYS A 52 -14.44 -8.22 -1.73
CA LYS A 52 -14.91 -9.22 -2.71
C LYS A 52 -16.22 -8.77 -3.38
N LYS A 53 -17.15 -8.21 -2.61
CA LYS A 53 -18.41 -7.70 -3.12
C LYS A 53 -18.21 -6.51 -4.07
N GLN A 54 -17.33 -5.57 -3.74
CA GLN A 54 -17.00 -4.43 -4.59
C GLN A 54 -16.32 -4.88 -5.90
N MET A 55 -15.34 -5.78 -5.82
CA MET A 55 -14.65 -6.31 -7.00
C MET A 55 -15.59 -7.08 -7.94
N ALA A 56 -16.60 -7.77 -7.40
CA ALA A 56 -17.61 -8.47 -8.18
C ALA A 56 -18.68 -7.54 -8.78
N ALA A 57 -18.69 -6.26 -8.42
CA ALA A 57 -19.70 -5.33 -8.86
C ALA A 57 -19.50 -4.94 -10.35
N PRO A 58 -20.57 -4.91 -11.17
CA PRO A 58 -20.45 -4.63 -12.61
C PRO A 58 -19.75 -3.30 -12.93
N GLU A 59 -19.96 -2.30 -12.07
CA GLU A 59 -19.35 -0.97 -12.18
C GLU A 59 -17.82 -0.97 -11.97
N VAL A 60 -17.28 -1.98 -11.28
CA VAL A 60 -15.83 -2.20 -11.15
C VAL A 60 -15.34 -3.07 -12.30
N ARG A 61 -16.07 -4.15 -12.65
CA ARG A 61 -15.68 -5.10 -13.69
C ARG A 61 -15.40 -4.45 -15.05
N LYS A 62 -16.15 -3.40 -15.41
CA LYS A 62 -15.97 -2.66 -16.67
C LYS A 62 -14.60 -1.99 -16.85
N TYR A 63 -13.82 -1.87 -15.77
CA TYR A 63 -12.47 -1.31 -15.78
C TYR A 63 -11.37 -2.37 -15.80
N VAL A 64 -11.72 -3.64 -15.97
CA VAL A 64 -10.80 -4.78 -16.01
C VAL A 64 -10.81 -5.38 -17.40
N GLU A 65 -9.64 -5.61 -17.99
CA GLU A 65 -9.51 -6.24 -19.29
C GLU A 65 -10.14 -7.65 -19.30
N ASP A 66 -10.59 -8.10 -20.48
CA ASP A 66 -11.33 -9.37 -20.61
C ASP A 66 -10.44 -10.61 -20.38
N ASP A 67 -9.15 -10.50 -20.65
CA ASP A 67 -8.15 -11.56 -20.50
C ASP A 67 -7.56 -11.67 -19.09
N VAL A 68 -7.96 -10.78 -18.18
CA VAL A 68 -7.60 -10.86 -16.76
C VAL A 68 -8.50 -11.88 -16.07
N ALA A 69 -7.89 -12.84 -15.36
CA ALA A 69 -8.59 -13.87 -14.58
C ALA A 69 -9.20 -13.30 -13.28
N TRP A 70 -10.08 -12.30 -13.42
CA TRP A 70 -10.58 -11.46 -12.34
C TRP A 70 -11.28 -12.24 -11.22
N ASP A 71 -12.15 -13.19 -11.58
CA ASP A 71 -12.84 -14.04 -10.59
C ASP A 71 -11.87 -14.91 -9.80
N GLY A 72 -10.78 -15.36 -10.45
CA GLY A 72 -9.69 -16.05 -9.78
C GLY A 72 -8.98 -15.15 -8.76
N ILE A 73 -8.71 -13.90 -9.13
CA ILE A 73 -8.10 -12.89 -8.25
C ILE A 73 -9.02 -12.61 -7.05
N ILE A 74 -10.33 -12.42 -7.26
CA ILE A 74 -11.32 -12.28 -6.17
C ILE A 74 -11.24 -13.47 -5.20
N GLY A 75 -11.07 -14.69 -5.72
CA GLY A 75 -10.91 -15.90 -4.94
C GLY A 75 -9.72 -15.87 -3.97
N THR A 76 -8.63 -15.18 -4.32
CA THR A 76 -7.42 -15.05 -3.50
C THR A 76 -7.53 -14.03 -2.38
N VAL A 77 -8.52 -13.14 -2.40
CA VAL A 77 -8.66 -12.08 -1.38
C VAL A 77 -8.96 -12.72 -0.02
N ALA A 78 -8.11 -12.42 0.96
CA ALA A 78 -8.16 -12.97 2.31
C ALA A 78 -7.71 -11.92 3.34
N LEU A 79 -7.66 -12.31 4.63
CA LEU A 79 -6.99 -11.50 5.64
C LEU A 79 -5.54 -11.24 5.25
N ASP A 80 -5.03 -10.08 5.62
CA ASP A 80 -3.68 -9.59 5.31
C ASP A 80 -3.40 -9.44 3.79
N THR A 81 -4.44 -9.50 2.95
CA THR A 81 -4.33 -9.04 1.56
C THR A 81 -4.23 -7.52 1.53
N LEU A 82 -3.33 -7.01 0.70
CA LEU A 82 -3.14 -5.60 0.40
C LEU A 82 -3.96 -5.28 -0.85
N VAL A 83 -4.93 -4.38 -0.72
CA VAL A 83 -5.76 -3.93 -1.84
C VAL A 83 -5.29 -2.55 -2.24
N ILE A 84 -4.87 -2.38 -3.48
CA ILE A 84 -4.17 -1.18 -3.96
C ILE A 84 -4.87 -0.66 -5.22
N GLN A 85 -5.16 0.63 -5.27
CA GLN A 85 -5.74 1.25 -6.46
C GLN A 85 -4.70 1.34 -7.60
N GLU A 86 -5.15 1.16 -8.83
CA GLU A 86 -4.31 1.15 -10.03
C GLU A 86 -3.46 2.41 -10.21
N ALA A 87 -3.97 3.59 -9.81
CA ALA A 87 -3.25 4.85 -9.95
C ALA A 87 -1.95 4.92 -9.12
N VAL A 88 -1.78 4.02 -8.13
CA VAL A 88 -0.51 3.88 -7.41
C VAL A 88 0.63 3.47 -8.36
N PHE A 89 0.32 2.70 -9.40
CA PHE A 89 1.29 2.22 -10.37
C PHE A 89 1.66 3.24 -11.44
N ASP A 90 0.86 4.31 -11.58
CA ASP A 90 1.18 5.48 -12.42
C ASP A 90 2.17 6.43 -11.73
N GLY A 91 2.34 6.28 -10.41
CA GLY A 91 3.30 7.06 -9.63
C GLY A 91 4.74 6.57 -9.76
N THR A 92 5.64 7.27 -9.10
CA THR A 92 7.07 6.96 -9.16
C THR A 92 7.42 5.64 -8.44
N VAL A 93 8.66 5.17 -8.62
CA VAL A 93 9.14 3.96 -7.93
C VAL A 93 9.10 4.14 -6.42
N ALA A 94 9.51 5.29 -5.90
CA ALA A 94 9.45 5.56 -4.47
C ALA A 94 8.00 5.57 -3.98
N TYR A 95 7.09 6.24 -4.70
CA TYR A 95 5.70 6.36 -4.27
C TYR A 95 4.99 5.00 -4.19
N ARG A 96 5.00 4.21 -5.26
CA ARG A 96 4.30 2.92 -5.27
C ARG A 96 4.81 2.00 -4.18
N SER A 97 6.12 2.05 -3.93
CA SER A 97 6.75 1.13 -3.01
C SER A 97 6.46 1.56 -1.57
N ALA A 98 6.47 2.87 -1.28
CA ALA A 98 6.02 3.43 -0.01
C ALA A 98 4.58 3.02 0.35
N VAL A 99 3.64 3.09 -0.60
CA VAL A 99 2.26 2.59 -0.41
C VAL A 99 2.27 1.12 -0.02
N ILE A 100 3.01 0.27 -0.73
CA ILE A 100 3.04 -1.17 -0.49
C ILE A 100 3.67 -1.50 0.87
N TRP A 101 4.80 -0.89 1.22
CA TRP A 101 5.45 -1.12 2.51
C TRP A 101 4.60 -0.64 3.68
N HIS A 102 3.86 0.46 3.52
CA HIS A 102 2.92 0.93 4.52
C HIS A 102 1.85 -0.12 4.84
N GLU A 103 1.16 -0.62 3.82
CA GLU A 103 0.12 -1.63 4.02
C GLU A 103 0.69 -2.95 4.55
N HIS A 104 1.90 -3.32 4.13
CA HIS A 104 2.60 -4.46 4.72
C HIS A 104 2.94 -4.24 6.19
N GLY A 105 3.25 -2.99 6.60
CA GLY A 105 3.40 -2.62 8.00
C GLY A 105 2.18 -2.98 8.84
N HIS A 106 0.96 -2.87 8.30
CA HIS A 106 -0.26 -3.31 8.98
C HIS A 106 -0.41 -4.83 9.10
N VAL A 107 0.18 -5.60 8.19
CA VAL A 107 0.27 -7.06 8.34
C VAL A 107 1.05 -7.39 9.62
N LEU A 108 2.20 -6.73 9.81
CA LEU A 108 3.13 -6.99 10.92
C LEU A 108 2.74 -6.36 12.26
N HIS A 109 2.22 -5.13 12.23
CA HIS A 109 2.04 -4.28 13.43
C HIS A 109 0.57 -4.03 13.78
N GLY A 110 -0.35 -4.64 13.03
CA GLY A 110 -1.78 -4.58 13.30
C GLY A 110 -2.50 -3.44 12.57
N LYS A 111 -3.82 -3.35 12.83
CA LYS A 111 -4.76 -2.55 12.03
C LYS A 111 -4.71 -1.03 12.26
N THR A 112 -4.06 -0.58 13.31
CA THR A 112 -4.12 0.81 13.74
C THR A 112 -2.95 1.56 13.15
N GLU A 113 -3.20 2.74 12.60
CA GLU A 113 -2.14 3.71 12.28
C GLU A 113 -1.30 3.99 13.52
N ASN A 114 -0.01 3.65 13.46
CA ASN A 114 0.92 3.86 14.56
C ASN A 114 2.36 3.97 14.04
N GLY A 115 3.26 4.42 14.91
CA GLY A 115 4.66 4.66 14.54
C GLY A 115 5.41 3.42 14.04
N ASN A 116 5.01 2.19 14.38
CA ASN A 116 5.69 0.99 13.88
C ASN A 116 5.36 0.72 12.41
N VAL A 117 4.11 0.97 12.01
CA VAL A 117 3.69 0.86 10.59
C VAL A 117 4.50 1.83 9.75
N TYR A 118 4.55 3.10 10.17
CA TYR A 118 5.27 4.12 9.41
C TYR A 118 6.80 3.96 9.49
N LEU A 119 7.34 3.49 10.61
CA LEU A 119 8.77 3.14 10.69
C LEU A 119 9.11 2.01 9.72
N TYR A 120 8.26 0.99 9.59
CA TYR A 120 8.46 -0.09 8.64
C TYR A 120 8.49 0.43 7.19
N GLU A 121 7.56 1.32 6.82
CA GLU A 121 7.56 1.99 5.52
C GLU A 121 8.88 2.72 5.26
N VAL A 122 9.28 3.59 6.20
CA VAL A 122 10.50 4.40 6.08
C VAL A 122 11.74 3.51 5.96
N THR A 123 11.93 2.54 6.85
CA THR A 123 13.11 1.68 6.88
C THR A 123 13.26 0.86 5.60
N ASN A 124 12.16 0.36 5.04
CA ASN A 124 12.24 -0.39 3.79
C ASN A 124 12.47 0.53 2.59
N LEU A 125 11.81 1.69 2.56
CA LEU A 125 12.02 2.68 1.52
C LEU A 125 13.45 3.24 1.54
N THR A 126 14.08 3.43 2.70
CA THR A 126 15.48 3.90 2.74
C THR A 126 16.48 2.78 2.43
N ASN A 127 16.25 1.55 2.91
CA ASN A 127 17.17 0.42 2.67
C ASN A 127 17.12 -0.13 1.24
N ALA A 128 15.97 -0.03 0.56
CA ALA A 128 15.86 -0.40 -0.85
C ALA A 128 16.61 0.60 -1.78
N VAL A 129 17.04 1.74 -1.24
CA VAL A 129 17.46 2.93 -2.00
C VAL A 129 18.98 3.16 -1.95
N GLY A 130 19.73 2.12 -2.27
CA GLY A 130 20.98 2.35 -3.04
C GLY A 130 20.71 2.82 -4.48
N VAL A 131 19.44 2.84 -4.92
CA VAL A 131 19.05 2.87 -6.35
C VAL A 131 18.13 4.04 -6.74
N LEU A 132 17.41 4.68 -5.80
CA LEU A 132 16.51 5.82 -6.07
C LEU A 132 17.11 7.16 -5.60
N ASP A 133 16.64 8.27 -6.15
CA ASP A 133 17.11 9.61 -5.78
C ASP A 133 16.63 9.98 -4.36
N GLY A 134 17.53 10.55 -3.56
CA GLY A 134 17.24 10.98 -2.20
C GLY A 134 16.19 12.09 -2.13
N GLU A 135 16.05 12.91 -3.18
CA GLU A 135 15.00 13.92 -3.28
C GLU A 135 13.61 13.31 -3.50
N GLU A 136 13.49 12.28 -4.33
CA GLU A 136 12.22 11.61 -4.63
C GLU A 136 11.64 10.89 -3.41
N ILE A 137 12.48 10.16 -2.66
CA ILE A 137 12.06 9.50 -1.40
C ILE A 137 11.48 10.52 -0.45
N ARG A 138 12.16 11.65 -0.33
CA ARG A 138 11.85 12.70 0.63
C ARG A 138 10.48 13.31 0.35
N ASP A 139 10.19 13.62 -0.90
CA ASP A 139 8.89 14.16 -1.33
C ASP A 139 7.75 13.16 -1.07
N VAL A 140 8.00 11.87 -1.30
CA VAL A 140 7.02 10.80 -1.01
C VAL A 140 6.75 10.68 0.49
N LEU A 141 7.79 10.69 1.31
CA LEU A 141 7.65 10.63 2.77
C LEU A 141 6.89 11.84 3.31
N GLU A 142 7.12 13.06 2.80
CA GLU A 142 6.36 14.25 3.21
C GLU A 142 4.88 14.08 2.96
N MET A 143 4.53 13.75 1.72
CA MET A 143 3.15 13.60 1.29
C MET A 143 2.41 12.59 2.17
N ARG A 144 3.07 11.47 2.48
CA ARG A 144 2.45 10.36 3.24
C ARG A 144 2.49 10.55 4.76
N SER A 145 3.29 11.49 5.26
CA SER A 145 3.41 11.74 6.71
C SER A 145 2.14 12.34 7.33
N VAL A 146 1.20 12.89 6.54
CA VAL A 146 -0.02 13.54 7.04
C VAL A 146 -0.87 12.61 7.90
N ALA A 147 -1.13 11.38 7.44
CA ALA A 147 -1.97 10.41 8.16
C ALA A 147 -1.31 9.99 9.48
N TYR A 148 0.00 9.76 9.46
CA TYR A 148 0.79 9.52 10.67
C TYR A 148 0.70 10.70 11.65
N ARG A 149 0.84 11.94 11.16
CA ARG A 149 0.77 13.16 11.99
C ARG A 149 -0.60 13.38 12.64
N ALA A 150 -1.66 12.79 12.08
CA ALA A 150 -3.02 12.84 12.61
C ALA A 150 -3.37 11.68 13.55
N ALA A 151 -2.50 10.68 13.72
CA ALA A 151 -2.79 9.48 14.51
C ALA A 151 -2.84 9.78 16.03
N VAL A 152 -3.75 9.08 16.73
CA VAL A 152 -4.01 9.27 18.17
C VAL A 152 -2.86 8.77 19.05
N ASP A 153 -2.07 7.80 18.56
CA ASP A 153 -0.86 7.29 19.24
C ASP A 153 0.30 7.14 18.25
N PRO A 154 1.04 8.22 17.95
CA PRO A 154 2.09 8.20 16.92
C PRO A 154 3.32 7.32 17.27
N GLY A 155 3.44 6.74 18.45
CA GLY A 155 4.77 6.53 19.05
C GLY A 155 5.66 5.41 18.48
N VAL A 156 6.71 5.76 17.72
CA VAL A 156 8.05 5.12 17.87
C VAL A 156 9.10 6.17 18.31
N ALA A 157 8.81 6.85 19.43
CA ALA A 157 9.56 7.96 20.06
C ALA A 157 10.18 9.02 19.13
N ALA A 158 9.41 9.87 18.45
CA ALA A 158 7.98 9.88 18.16
C ALA A 158 7.83 9.72 16.63
N LEU A 159 8.17 8.52 16.14
CA LEU A 159 8.77 8.27 14.82
C LEU A 159 10.18 8.88 14.70
N ARG A 160 10.94 8.60 15.76
CA ARG A 160 12.35 8.91 15.99
C ARG A 160 12.71 10.39 15.82
N GLN A 161 11.90 11.24 16.44
CA GLN A 161 11.91 12.71 16.39
C GLN A 161 11.72 13.30 14.97
N PHE A 162 10.79 12.65 14.27
CA PHE A 162 10.25 12.91 12.93
C PHE A 162 11.31 12.88 11.85
N LEU A 163 11.95 11.72 11.72
CA LEU A 163 12.98 11.51 10.68
C LEU A 163 14.12 12.52 10.87
N GLN A 164 14.53 12.55 12.15
CA GLN A 164 15.09 13.65 12.93
C GLN A 164 15.05 15.02 12.22
N GLN A 165 13.94 15.74 12.42
CA GLN A 165 13.70 17.09 11.90
C GLN A 165 13.81 17.18 10.37
N ASN A 166 13.00 16.32 9.76
CA ASN A 166 12.53 16.43 8.39
C ASN A 166 13.64 16.20 7.39
N TRP A 167 14.37 15.11 7.63
CA TRP A 167 15.09 14.33 6.63
C TRP A 167 16.60 14.57 6.55
N GLN A 168 17.22 14.75 7.71
CA GLN A 168 18.50 14.06 7.95
C GLN A 168 18.25 12.78 8.76
N ILE A 169 17.53 11.84 8.12
CA ILE A 169 17.11 10.54 8.64
C ILE A 169 18.31 9.79 9.27
N THR A 170 18.15 9.18 10.44
CA THR A 170 19.00 8.07 10.86
C THR A 170 18.15 7.10 11.66
N LEU A 171 17.70 6.01 10.99
CA LEU A 171 17.20 4.71 11.51
C LEU A 171 16.52 3.88 10.42
#